data_AF-A0A8J5JT77-F1
#
_entry.id   AF-A0A8J5JT77-F1
#
_cell.length_a   1.000
_cell.length_b   1.000
_cell.length_c   1.000
_cell.angle_alpha   90.00
_cell.angle_beta   90.00
_cell.angle_gamma   90.00
#
_symmetry.space_group_name_H-M   'P 1'
#
loop_
_entity.id
_entity.type
_entity.pdbx_description
1 polymer ?
#
loop_
_entity_poly.entity_id
_entity_poly.type
_entity_poly.pdbx_seq_one_letter_code
_entity_poly.pdbx_strand_id
1 'polypeptide(L)'
;MADDSQQLTQEHTEKIVQFQNHSWDLEAAVQDHLALRESPPPTPRASPQELVDRGGGEGDGGGGGGDYEELGNSHGYVNTNRGTLLPAWPQSNLLSWGYYLFTLPFRLTFSSLSSLFLFVYRIVYPYPRRLTDPLGDVLRFIGEYESDYGQQHPSFFQGSYSQALSHAKSELKFLLVYLHCADHQDTPIFCRSTLSDPNLMEYVNSNMVFWGCSVTTAEGYRVSQALRENAYPFLALIVLRDGRMTVVGRLEGPSSPDQLTTQLQALVRDNEAHLVVARAERQERELTAALRLQQDEDYQESLRADQEKERKRQQEREEVERKELEEKQKEEDQQRQKDDIRRLKVEMVDRVPQGTRLERRFLKIESLSSLYYYIFCHPDSPDRFQVTTNFPRQVVPCEPTGSNPQPPTFEEFRLPPRSMLFVSDLDA
;
A
#
# COMPACT_ATOMS: atom_id res chain seq x y z
N MET A 1 40.31 -19.55 -4.64
CA MET A 1 40.07 -18.10 -4.45
C MET A 1 39.53 -17.42 -5.71
N ALA A 2 40.10 -17.61 -6.91
CA ALA A 2 39.50 -17.04 -8.13
C ALA A 2 38.23 -17.79 -8.60
N ASP A 3 38.16 -19.10 -8.38
CA ASP A 3 37.07 -19.97 -8.85
C ASP A 3 35.78 -19.82 -8.02
N ASP A 4 35.89 -19.75 -6.68
CA ASP A 4 34.75 -19.53 -5.78
C ASP A 4 34.05 -18.18 -6.03
N SER A 5 34.82 -17.16 -6.45
CA SER A 5 34.28 -15.83 -6.75
C SER A 5 33.46 -15.81 -8.05
N GLN A 6 33.76 -16.71 -8.99
CA GLN A 6 33.02 -16.83 -10.25
C GLN A 6 31.76 -17.69 -10.09
N GLN A 7 31.81 -18.72 -9.24
CA GLN A 7 30.62 -19.51 -8.91
C GLN A 7 29.58 -18.71 -8.13
N LEU A 8 30.02 -17.91 -7.15
CA LEU A 8 29.09 -17.06 -6.37
C LEU A 8 28.40 -16.01 -7.24
N THR A 9 29.11 -15.45 -8.21
CA THR A 9 28.54 -14.45 -9.12
C THR A 9 27.56 -15.08 -10.10
N GLN A 10 27.84 -16.27 -10.66
CA GLN A 10 26.86 -17.00 -11.48
C GLN A 10 25.59 -17.36 -10.71
N GLU A 11 25.73 -17.90 -9.49
CA GLU A 11 24.58 -18.28 -8.66
C GLU A 11 23.71 -17.08 -8.28
N HIS A 12 24.33 -15.92 -8.01
CA HIS A 12 23.60 -14.67 -7.77
C HIS A 12 22.88 -14.17 -9.01
N THR A 13 23.47 -14.33 -10.19
CA THR A 13 22.85 -13.86 -11.45
C THR A 13 21.63 -14.72 -11.80
N GLU A 14 21.72 -16.04 -11.59
CA GLU A 14 20.59 -16.97 -11.80
C GLU A 14 19.42 -16.67 -10.87
N LYS A 15 19.69 -16.38 -9.59
CA LYS A 15 18.64 -16.00 -8.62
C LYS A 15 17.91 -14.71 -9.04
N ILE A 16 18.65 -13.71 -9.54
CA ILE A 16 18.05 -12.44 -10.00
C ILE A 16 17.14 -12.68 -11.22
N VAL A 17 17.57 -13.51 -12.17
CA VAL A 17 16.74 -13.87 -13.35
C VAL A 17 15.47 -14.62 -12.92
N GLN A 18 15.59 -15.50 -11.92
CA GLN A 18 14.44 -16.24 -11.39
C GLN A 18 13.41 -15.33 -10.70
N PHE A 19 13.84 -14.31 -9.95
CA PHE A 19 12.95 -13.31 -9.36
C PHE A 19 12.31 -12.39 -10.39
N GLN A 20 13.03 -12.07 -11.47
CA GLN A 20 12.50 -11.23 -12.55
C GLN A 20 11.36 -11.92 -13.32
N ASN A 21 11.46 -13.24 -13.50
CA ASN A 21 10.39 -14.04 -14.11
C ASN A 21 9.12 -14.12 -13.25
N HIS A 22 9.25 -13.94 -11.93
CA HIS A 22 8.14 -13.97 -10.97
C HIS A 22 7.67 -12.58 -10.54
N SER A 23 7.99 -11.53 -11.30
CA SER A 23 7.60 -10.14 -10.99
C SER A 23 7.97 -9.70 -9.57
N TRP A 24 9.09 -10.20 -9.04
CA TRP A 24 9.56 -9.96 -7.66
C TRP A 24 8.66 -10.50 -6.54
N ASP A 25 7.73 -11.41 -6.85
CA ASP A 25 7.00 -12.15 -5.84
C ASP A 25 7.88 -13.24 -5.23
N LEU A 26 8.28 -13.01 -3.97
CA LEU A 26 9.24 -13.86 -3.26
C LEU A 26 8.66 -15.24 -2.94
N GLU A 27 7.35 -15.32 -2.70
CA GLU A 27 6.67 -16.54 -2.29
C GLU A 27 6.50 -17.48 -3.50
N ALA A 28 6.08 -16.93 -4.64
CA ALA A 28 5.96 -17.67 -5.90
C ALA A 28 7.32 -18.22 -6.38
N ALA A 29 8.39 -17.42 -6.29
CA ALA A 29 9.72 -17.84 -6.72
C ALA A 29 10.32 -18.96 -5.85
N VAL A 30 10.08 -18.92 -4.54
CA VAL A 30 10.54 -19.96 -3.59
C VAL A 30 9.76 -21.26 -3.78
N GLN A 31 8.46 -21.16 -4.02
CA GLN A 31 7.59 -22.32 -4.21
C GLN A 31 7.92 -23.07 -5.52
N ASP A 32 8.22 -22.35 -6.60
CA ASP A 32 8.65 -22.93 -7.88
C ASP A 32 10.06 -23.55 -7.78
N HIS A 33 10.99 -22.89 -7.07
CA HIS A 33 12.34 -23.42 -6.81
C HIS A 33 12.30 -24.71 -5.96
N LEU A 34 11.36 -24.83 -5.01
CA LEU A 34 11.15 -26.04 -4.22
C LEU A 34 10.49 -27.16 -5.05
N ALA A 35 9.52 -26.83 -5.90
CA ALA A 35 8.85 -27.80 -6.78
C ALA A 35 9.80 -28.44 -7.80
N LEU A 36 10.77 -27.68 -8.32
CA LEU A 36 11.82 -28.19 -9.22
C LEU A 36 12.75 -29.19 -8.53
N ARG A 37 12.88 -29.12 -7.20
CA ARG A 37 13.76 -30.01 -6.42
C ARG A 37 13.10 -31.34 -6.05
N GLU A 38 11.78 -31.45 -6.17
CA GLU A 38 10.99 -32.64 -5.80
C GLU A 38 10.61 -33.53 -7.00
N SER A 39 11.09 -33.21 -8.21
CA SER A 39 10.85 -34.05 -9.40
C SER A 39 11.74 -35.31 -9.39
N PRO A 40 11.21 -36.54 -9.39
CA PRO A 40 12.02 -37.75 -9.57
C PRO A 40 12.52 -37.86 -11.02
N PRO A 41 13.66 -38.52 -11.29
CA PRO A 41 14.25 -38.56 -12.62
C PRO A 41 13.38 -39.38 -13.60
N PRO A 42 13.37 -39.04 -14.90
CA PRO A 42 12.56 -39.75 -15.87
C PRO A 42 13.18 -41.12 -16.20
N THR A 43 12.40 -42.18 -16.04
CA THR A 43 12.75 -43.53 -16.51
C THR A 43 12.60 -43.65 -18.04
N PRO A 44 13.50 -44.37 -18.74
CA PRO A 44 13.46 -44.50 -20.19
C PRO A 44 12.38 -45.48 -20.70
N ARG A 45 11.90 -45.20 -21.92
CA ARG A 45 10.84 -45.86 -22.70
C ARG A 45 10.99 -47.38 -22.87
N ALA A 46 9.84 -48.07 -22.99
CA ALA A 46 9.71 -49.31 -23.77
C ALA A 46 8.52 -49.23 -24.74
N SER A 47 8.76 -49.67 -25.98
CA SER A 47 7.83 -49.75 -27.11
C SER A 47 6.93 -51.00 -27.05
N PRO A 48 5.73 -51.01 -27.67
CA PRO A 48 4.87 -52.19 -27.74
C PRO A 48 5.11 -53.01 -29.02
N GLN A 49 5.40 -54.31 -28.87
CA GLN A 49 5.17 -55.33 -29.89
C GLN A 49 4.59 -56.61 -29.26
N GLU A 50 3.43 -57.00 -29.80
CA GLU A 50 2.82 -58.32 -29.99
C GLU A 50 3.10 -59.47 -29.01
N LEU A 51 2.04 -60.09 -28.48
CA LEU A 51 1.80 -61.52 -28.68
C LEU A 51 0.34 -61.92 -28.44
N VAL A 52 -0.12 -62.80 -29.34
CA VAL A 52 -1.45 -63.38 -29.51
C VAL A 52 -1.54 -64.73 -28.76
N ASP A 53 -2.76 -65.05 -28.33
CA ASP A 53 -3.42 -66.38 -28.32
C ASP A 53 -3.76 -67.10 -27.01
N ARG A 54 -4.89 -67.84 -27.12
CA ARG A 54 -5.63 -68.78 -26.26
C ARG A 54 -6.75 -68.16 -25.40
N GLY A 55 -8.02 -68.48 -25.56
CA GLY A 55 -8.71 -69.51 -26.36
C GLY A 55 -9.62 -70.37 -25.47
N GLY A 56 -10.94 -70.31 -25.72
CA GLY A 56 -11.89 -71.42 -25.60
C GLY A 56 -12.64 -71.66 -24.28
N GLY A 57 -13.97 -71.76 -24.35
CA GLY A 57 -14.80 -72.39 -23.31
C GLY A 57 -16.29 -72.02 -23.36
N GLU A 58 -17.06 -72.71 -24.19
CA GLU A 58 -18.53 -72.73 -24.25
C GLU A 58 -19.19 -73.33 -22.99
N GLY A 59 -20.47 -73.00 -22.75
CA GLY A 59 -21.33 -73.65 -21.76
C GLY A 59 -22.76 -73.11 -21.76
N ASP A 60 -23.66 -73.91 -22.31
CA ASP A 60 -25.06 -73.67 -22.68
C ASP A 60 -26.08 -74.06 -21.57
N GLY A 61 -27.34 -73.61 -21.73
CA GLY A 61 -28.57 -74.15 -21.11
C GLY A 61 -29.04 -73.46 -19.82
N GLY A 62 -30.30 -73.05 -19.61
CA GLY A 62 -31.55 -73.25 -20.36
C GLY A 62 -32.72 -73.47 -19.37
N GLY A 63 -33.85 -72.78 -19.58
CA GLY A 63 -35.19 -73.38 -19.43
C GLY A 63 -36.14 -72.95 -18.28
N GLY A 64 -37.29 -72.40 -18.69
CA GLY A 64 -38.65 -72.65 -18.13
C GLY A 64 -39.12 -71.71 -17.00
N GLY A 65 -40.28 -71.05 -17.02
CA GLY A 65 -41.54 -71.23 -17.78
C GLY A 65 -42.71 -71.29 -16.78
N GLY A 66 -43.82 -70.58 -17.02
CA GLY A 66 -45.05 -70.73 -16.24
C GLY A 66 -46.02 -69.55 -16.27
N ASP A 67 -47.02 -69.67 -17.15
CA ASP A 67 -48.17 -68.78 -17.35
C ASP A 67 -49.27 -68.92 -16.29
N TYR A 68 -50.10 -67.88 -16.15
CA TYR A 68 -51.53 -68.00 -15.83
C TYR A 68 -52.35 -66.82 -16.44
N GLU A 69 -53.33 -67.17 -17.28
CA GLU A 69 -54.53 -66.39 -17.67
C GLU A 69 -55.47 -66.24 -16.43
N GLU A 70 -56.51 -65.40 -16.32
CA GLU A 70 -57.51 -64.91 -17.28
C GLU A 70 -58.47 -63.89 -16.59
N LEU A 71 -59.26 -63.16 -17.41
CA LEU A 71 -60.58 -62.55 -17.18
C LEU A 71 -60.74 -61.08 -16.71
N GLY A 72 -61.41 -60.28 -17.56
CA GLY A 72 -62.46 -59.35 -17.11
C GLY A 72 -62.55 -57.94 -17.74
N ASN A 73 -63.26 -57.83 -18.87
CA ASN A 73 -63.92 -56.65 -19.48
C ASN A 73 -64.01 -55.30 -18.71
N SER A 74 -63.71 -54.18 -19.40
CA SER A 74 -64.69 -53.20 -19.92
C SER A 74 -64.12 -51.77 -20.07
N HIS A 75 -64.26 -51.23 -21.28
CA HIS A 75 -64.42 -49.83 -21.72
C HIS A 75 -63.82 -48.66 -20.89
N GLY A 76 -62.94 -47.92 -21.57
CA GLY A 76 -63.12 -46.47 -21.72
C GLY A 76 -62.11 -45.55 -21.02
N TYR A 77 -60.85 -45.53 -21.46
CA TYR A 77 -59.96 -44.39 -21.22
C TYR A 77 -59.23 -43.99 -22.51
N VAL A 78 -59.51 -42.77 -22.96
CA VAL A 78 -58.74 -42.05 -23.99
C VAL A 78 -57.34 -41.81 -23.41
N ASN A 79 -56.35 -42.49 -23.99
CA ASN A 79 -54.95 -42.36 -23.60
C ASN A 79 -54.20 -41.49 -24.62
N THR A 80 -53.97 -40.22 -24.28
CA THR A 80 -53.09 -39.31 -25.01
C THR A 80 -51.64 -39.57 -24.61
N ASN A 81 -51.07 -40.68 -25.11
CA ASN A 81 -49.63 -40.92 -25.03
C ASN A 81 -48.93 -40.18 -26.18
N ARG A 82 -48.30 -39.04 -25.88
CA ARG A 82 -47.26 -38.45 -26.74
C ARG A 82 -46.02 -39.32 -26.63
N GLY A 83 -45.79 -40.11 -27.67
CA GLY A 83 -44.62 -40.97 -27.83
C GLY A 83 -43.31 -40.19 -27.83
N THR A 84 -42.35 -40.80 -27.15
CA THR A 84 -40.91 -40.65 -27.29
C THR A 84 -40.46 -40.51 -28.75
N LEU A 85 -39.62 -39.50 -28.98
CA LEU A 85 -39.00 -39.14 -30.26
C LEU A 85 -37.86 -40.10 -30.63
N LEU A 86 -38.05 -40.92 -31.66
CA LEU A 86 -36.96 -41.38 -32.52
C LEU A 86 -37.35 -41.07 -33.97
N PRO A 87 -36.47 -40.46 -34.78
CA PRO A 87 -36.82 -40.12 -36.16
C PRO A 87 -36.87 -41.38 -37.02
N ALA A 88 -37.95 -41.51 -37.80
CA ALA A 88 -38.14 -42.59 -38.77
C ALA A 88 -37.13 -42.48 -39.93
N TRP A 89 -36.51 -43.60 -40.30
CA TRP A 89 -35.67 -43.71 -41.50
C TRP A 89 -36.52 -43.64 -42.78
N PRO A 90 -36.18 -42.81 -43.79
CA PRO A 90 -36.92 -42.76 -45.03
C PRO A 90 -36.52 -43.89 -45.98
N GLN A 91 -37.52 -44.47 -46.66
CA GLN A 91 -37.33 -45.50 -47.67
C GLN A 91 -36.58 -44.98 -48.92
N SER A 92 -35.91 -45.93 -49.55
CA SER A 92 -34.84 -45.84 -50.55
C SER A 92 -35.15 -45.04 -51.83
N ASN A 93 -34.27 -44.09 -52.14
CA ASN A 93 -33.89 -43.69 -53.50
C ASN A 93 -32.43 -43.19 -53.49
N LEU A 94 -31.57 -43.71 -54.39
CA LEU A 94 -30.13 -43.38 -54.46
C LEU A 94 -29.87 -41.87 -54.67
N LEU A 95 -30.76 -41.19 -55.39
CA LEU A 95 -30.72 -39.73 -55.59
C LEU A 95 -30.97 -38.95 -54.28
N SER A 96 -31.75 -39.51 -53.35
CA SER A 96 -32.02 -38.89 -52.05
C SER A 96 -30.79 -38.98 -51.13
N TRP A 97 -30.05 -40.10 -51.19
CA TRP A 97 -28.75 -40.23 -50.51
C TRP A 97 -27.69 -39.28 -51.08
N GLY A 98 -27.63 -39.13 -52.41
CA GLY A 98 -26.74 -38.17 -53.05
C GLY A 98 -27.05 -36.73 -52.63
N TYR A 99 -28.32 -36.35 -52.60
CA TYR A 99 -28.76 -35.03 -52.11
C TYR A 99 -28.43 -34.82 -50.63
N TYR A 100 -28.61 -35.83 -49.77
CA TYR A 100 -28.29 -35.74 -48.34
C TYR A 100 -26.79 -35.64 -48.07
N LEU A 101 -25.94 -36.38 -48.80
CA LEU A 101 -24.47 -36.31 -48.68
C LEU A 101 -23.93 -34.96 -49.18
N PHE A 102 -24.50 -34.42 -50.25
CA PHE A 102 -24.08 -33.13 -50.82
C PHE A 102 -24.56 -31.94 -49.97
N THR A 103 -25.70 -32.06 -49.28
CA THR A 103 -26.25 -31.00 -48.42
C THR A 103 -25.79 -31.10 -46.95
N LEU A 104 -25.15 -32.20 -46.55
CA LEU A 104 -24.56 -32.40 -45.22
C LEU A 104 -23.53 -31.33 -44.82
N PRO A 105 -22.52 -31.00 -45.65
CA PRO A 105 -21.59 -29.92 -45.30
C PRO A 105 -22.28 -28.54 -45.25
N PHE A 106 -23.33 -28.33 -46.05
CA PHE A 106 -24.11 -27.07 -46.03
C PHE A 106 -25.01 -26.95 -44.80
N ARG A 107 -25.65 -28.03 -44.32
CA ARG A 107 -26.49 -28.01 -43.10
C ARG A 107 -25.68 -27.89 -41.81
N LEU A 108 -24.49 -28.50 -41.77
CA LEU A 108 -23.59 -28.39 -40.61
C LEU A 108 -22.97 -27.00 -40.50
N THR A 109 -22.62 -26.39 -41.64
CA THR A 109 -22.06 -25.03 -41.67
C THR A 109 -23.13 -23.96 -41.47
N PHE A 110 -24.37 -24.14 -41.93
CA PHE A 110 -25.44 -23.15 -41.76
C PHE A 110 -25.96 -23.05 -40.31
N SER A 111 -26.00 -24.16 -39.56
CA SER A 111 -26.31 -24.15 -38.11
C SER A 111 -25.18 -23.56 -37.26
N SER A 112 -23.93 -23.78 -37.67
CA SER A 112 -22.75 -23.18 -37.02
C SER A 112 -22.62 -21.69 -37.37
N LEU A 113 -22.90 -21.29 -38.61
CA LEU A 113 -22.87 -19.90 -39.08
C LEU A 113 -24.01 -19.07 -38.51
N SER A 114 -25.22 -19.63 -38.33
CA SER A 114 -26.32 -18.92 -37.65
C SER A 114 -26.03 -18.72 -36.17
N SER A 115 -25.39 -19.69 -35.50
CA SER A 115 -24.93 -19.56 -34.11
C SER A 115 -23.83 -18.51 -33.98
N LEU A 116 -22.88 -18.48 -34.92
CA LEU A 116 -21.84 -17.45 -35.00
C LEU A 116 -22.43 -16.07 -35.35
N PHE A 117 -23.42 -16.01 -36.24
CA PHE A 117 -24.10 -14.77 -36.63
C PHE A 117 -24.94 -14.23 -35.48
N LEU A 118 -25.63 -15.07 -34.70
CA LEU A 118 -26.33 -14.66 -33.48
C LEU A 118 -25.36 -14.24 -32.37
N PHE A 119 -24.20 -14.89 -32.27
CA PHE A 119 -23.14 -14.50 -31.34
C PHE A 119 -22.52 -13.14 -31.71
N VAL A 120 -22.20 -12.93 -32.99
CA VAL A 120 -21.68 -11.65 -33.50
C VAL A 120 -22.75 -10.56 -33.48
N TYR A 121 -24.01 -10.88 -33.79
CA TYR A 121 -25.16 -9.98 -33.64
C TYR A 121 -25.38 -9.61 -32.18
N ARG A 122 -25.19 -10.54 -31.23
CA ARG A 122 -25.23 -10.29 -29.78
C ARG A 122 -24.06 -9.41 -29.28
N ILE A 123 -22.92 -9.42 -29.97
CA ILE A 123 -21.77 -8.54 -29.69
C ILE A 123 -21.96 -7.15 -30.30
N VAL A 124 -22.52 -7.07 -31.51
CA VAL A 124 -22.67 -5.82 -32.29
C VAL A 124 -23.97 -5.07 -31.92
N TYR A 125 -25.03 -5.79 -31.56
CA TYR A 125 -26.29 -5.27 -31.04
C TYR A 125 -26.53 -5.89 -29.66
N PRO A 126 -25.86 -5.39 -28.60
CA PRO A 126 -26.25 -5.75 -27.24
C PRO A 126 -27.73 -5.41 -27.08
N TYR A 127 -28.54 -6.39 -26.66
CA TYR A 127 -29.94 -6.17 -26.31
C TYR A 127 -30.07 -4.84 -25.56
N PRO A 128 -31.04 -3.98 -25.91
CA PRO A 128 -31.18 -2.71 -25.23
C PRO A 128 -31.26 -3.03 -23.73
N ARG A 129 -30.25 -2.58 -22.97
CA ARG A 129 -30.32 -2.59 -21.52
C ARG A 129 -31.56 -1.79 -21.23
N ARG A 130 -32.66 -2.45 -20.88
CA ARG A 130 -33.82 -1.75 -20.33
C ARG A 130 -33.24 -0.97 -19.16
N LEU A 131 -33.37 0.36 -19.20
CA LEU A 131 -33.09 1.22 -18.05
C LEU A 131 -34.16 0.90 -17.01
N THR A 132 -34.05 -0.25 -16.37
CA THR A 132 -34.87 -0.64 -15.24
C THR A 132 -34.11 -0.28 -14.01
N ASP A 133 -34.77 0.47 -13.13
CA ASP A 133 -34.27 0.77 -11.81
C ASP A 133 -34.42 -0.48 -10.93
N PRO A 134 -33.33 -1.21 -10.63
CA PRO A 134 -33.42 -2.46 -9.88
C PRO A 134 -33.88 -2.24 -8.44
N LEU A 135 -33.58 -1.07 -7.87
CA LEU A 135 -33.99 -0.73 -6.52
C LEU A 135 -35.49 -0.38 -6.50
N GLY A 136 -35.95 0.40 -7.48
CA GLY A 136 -37.37 0.69 -7.66
C GLY A 136 -38.24 -0.56 -7.84
N ASP A 137 -37.76 -1.57 -8.57
CA ASP A 137 -38.46 -2.84 -8.74
C ASP A 137 -38.62 -3.61 -7.43
N VAL A 138 -37.59 -3.65 -6.58
CA VAL A 138 -37.67 -4.30 -5.25
C VAL A 138 -38.60 -3.55 -4.31
N LEU A 139 -38.48 -2.22 -4.24
CA LEU A 139 -39.35 -1.41 -3.37
C LEU A 139 -40.83 -1.52 -3.76
N ARG A 140 -41.10 -1.53 -5.07
CA ARG A 140 -42.45 -1.76 -5.60
C ARG A 140 -42.97 -3.13 -5.21
N PHE A 141 -42.16 -4.18 -5.36
CA PHE A 141 -42.52 -5.52 -4.92
C PHE A 141 -42.86 -5.58 -3.43
N ILE A 142 -42.07 -4.93 -2.55
CA ILE A 142 -42.35 -4.91 -1.11
C ILE A 142 -43.71 -4.28 -0.84
N GLY A 143 -44.02 -3.14 -1.48
CA GLY A 143 -45.32 -2.48 -1.34
C GLY A 143 -46.49 -3.34 -1.87
N GLU A 144 -46.32 -4.01 -3.00
CA GLU A 144 -47.31 -4.95 -3.55
C GLU A 144 -47.51 -6.16 -2.62
N TYR A 145 -46.42 -6.72 -2.08
CA TYR A 145 -46.47 -7.84 -1.12
C TYR A 145 -47.21 -7.47 0.16
N GLU A 146 -46.88 -6.33 0.77
CA GLU A 146 -47.51 -5.85 2.00
C GLU A 146 -49.00 -5.54 1.79
N SER A 147 -49.38 -5.07 0.59
CA SER A 147 -50.79 -4.86 0.22
C SER A 147 -51.58 -6.16 0.10
N ASP A 148 -50.98 -7.21 -0.49
CA ASP A 148 -51.69 -8.46 -0.80
C ASP A 148 -51.71 -9.47 0.35
N TYR A 149 -50.65 -9.48 1.16
CA TYR A 149 -50.42 -10.50 2.21
C TYR A 149 -50.35 -9.91 3.62
N GLY A 150 -50.10 -8.60 3.76
CA GLY A 150 -49.95 -7.91 5.04
C GLY A 150 -48.50 -7.69 5.46
N GLN A 151 -48.30 -7.03 6.60
CA GLN A 151 -46.98 -6.63 7.12
C GLN A 151 -46.30 -7.71 8.00
N GLN A 152 -46.89 -8.90 8.09
CA GLN A 152 -46.33 -10.02 8.85
C GLN A 152 -45.44 -10.85 7.94
N HIS A 153 -44.16 -10.50 7.86
CA HIS A 153 -43.13 -11.22 7.12
C HIS A 153 -41.73 -10.88 7.66
N PRO A 154 -40.67 -11.64 7.32
CA PRO A 154 -39.31 -11.28 7.68
C PRO A 154 -38.91 -9.93 7.04
N SER A 155 -38.00 -9.20 7.66
CA SER A 155 -37.63 -7.84 7.24
C SER A 155 -36.92 -7.87 5.88
N PHE A 156 -37.59 -7.37 4.83
CA PHE A 156 -37.00 -7.28 3.49
C PHE A 156 -35.86 -6.25 3.44
N PHE A 157 -34.74 -6.64 2.85
CA PHE A 157 -33.65 -5.74 2.51
C PHE A 157 -34.06 -4.79 1.38
N GLN A 158 -34.12 -3.50 1.69
CA GLN A 158 -34.54 -2.43 0.77
C GLN A 158 -33.38 -1.99 -0.15
N GLY A 159 -32.92 -2.88 -1.00
CA GLY A 159 -31.88 -2.59 -1.99
C GLY A 159 -31.87 -3.60 -3.14
N SER A 160 -31.03 -3.35 -4.14
CA SER A 160 -30.89 -4.27 -5.28
C SER A 160 -30.29 -5.61 -4.86
N TYR A 161 -30.41 -6.62 -5.74
CA TYR A 161 -29.82 -7.95 -5.47
C TYR A 161 -28.30 -7.86 -5.23
N SER A 162 -27.59 -7.05 -6.03
CA SER A 162 -26.15 -6.82 -5.88
C SER A 162 -25.78 -6.13 -4.56
N GLN A 163 -26.62 -5.20 -4.08
CA GLN A 163 -26.43 -4.55 -2.79
C GLN A 163 -26.67 -5.53 -1.65
N ALA A 164 -27.72 -6.35 -1.72
CA ALA A 164 -28.00 -7.39 -0.72
C ALA A 164 -26.85 -8.40 -0.61
N LEU A 165 -26.30 -8.86 -1.76
CA LEU A 165 -25.12 -9.72 -1.80
C LEU A 165 -23.89 -9.06 -1.18
N SER A 166 -23.64 -7.80 -1.50
CA SER A 166 -22.48 -7.06 -0.99
C SER A 166 -22.60 -6.84 0.52
N HIS A 167 -23.79 -6.51 1.00
CA HIS A 167 -24.10 -6.34 2.42
C HIS A 167 -23.95 -7.65 3.19
N ALA A 168 -24.50 -8.76 2.67
CA ALA A 168 -24.31 -10.07 3.28
C ALA A 168 -22.82 -10.48 3.33
N LYS A 169 -22.03 -10.07 2.32
CA LYS A 169 -20.58 -10.31 2.27
C LYS A 169 -19.81 -9.49 3.30
N SER A 170 -20.13 -8.21 3.45
CA SER A 170 -19.47 -7.33 4.42
C SER A 170 -19.81 -7.70 5.86
N GLU A 171 -21.07 -8.07 6.11
CA GLU A 171 -21.57 -8.46 7.44
C GLU A 171 -21.27 -9.91 7.80
N LEU A 172 -20.74 -10.71 6.85
CA LEU A 172 -20.50 -12.15 7.04
C LEU A 172 -21.75 -12.87 7.57
N LYS A 173 -22.88 -12.65 6.90
CA LYS A 173 -24.19 -13.25 7.17
C LYS A 173 -24.68 -14.08 5.99
N PHE A 174 -25.61 -15.00 6.25
CA PHE A 174 -26.35 -15.67 5.18
C PHE A 174 -27.29 -14.68 4.48
N LEU A 175 -27.51 -14.89 3.18
CA LEU A 175 -28.51 -14.18 2.38
C LEU A 175 -29.59 -15.17 1.97
N LEU A 176 -30.83 -14.93 2.38
CA LEU A 176 -32.00 -15.69 1.97
C LEU A 176 -32.73 -14.91 0.87
N VAL A 177 -32.75 -15.46 -0.33
CA VAL A 177 -33.38 -14.90 -1.52
C VAL A 177 -34.74 -15.55 -1.73
N TYR A 178 -35.80 -14.74 -1.76
CA TYR A 178 -37.15 -15.15 -2.10
C TYR A 178 -37.54 -14.67 -3.50
N LEU A 179 -37.90 -15.59 -4.39
CA LEU A 179 -38.45 -15.26 -5.70
C LEU A 179 -39.96 -15.46 -5.69
N HIS A 180 -40.68 -14.34 -5.85
CA HIS A 180 -42.13 -14.33 -5.82
C HIS A 180 -42.71 -14.48 -7.22
N CYS A 181 -43.67 -15.40 -7.38
CA CYS A 181 -44.48 -15.54 -8.59
C CYS A 181 -45.95 -15.49 -8.20
N ALA A 182 -46.61 -14.37 -8.54
CA ALA A 182 -48.02 -14.13 -8.23
C ALA A 182 -48.96 -15.09 -8.98
N ASP A 183 -48.54 -15.59 -10.15
CA ASP A 183 -49.34 -16.49 -10.99
C ASP A 183 -49.37 -17.94 -10.46
N HIS A 184 -48.53 -18.28 -9.48
CA HIS A 184 -48.44 -19.64 -8.96
C HIS A 184 -49.42 -19.87 -7.80
N GLN A 185 -50.20 -20.97 -7.89
CA GLN A 185 -51.29 -21.28 -6.95
C GLN A 185 -50.87 -21.41 -5.48
N ASP A 186 -49.65 -21.89 -5.23
CA ASP A 186 -49.16 -22.16 -3.87
C ASP A 186 -48.53 -20.91 -3.20
N THR A 187 -48.26 -19.85 -3.97
CA THR A 187 -47.61 -18.64 -3.46
C THR A 187 -48.44 -17.90 -2.39
N PRO A 188 -49.76 -17.70 -2.55
CA PRO A 188 -50.55 -16.96 -1.55
C PRO A 188 -50.62 -17.67 -0.21
N ILE A 189 -50.73 -19.00 -0.21
CA ILE A 189 -50.76 -19.82 1.01
C ILE A 189 -49.40 -19.68 1.71
N PHE A 190 -48.31 -19.90 0.97
CA PHE A 190 -46.96 -19.78 1.50
C PHE A 190 -46.68 -18.41 2.15
N CYS A 191 -47.12 -17.30 1.53
CA CYS A 191 -46.93 -15.96 2.08
C CYS A 191 -47.75 -15.73 3.37
N ARG A 192 -49.00 -16.20 3.41
CA ARG A 192 -49.94 -15.95 4.51
C ARG A 192 -49.90 -16.94 5.67
N SER A 193 -49.32 -18.12 5.45
CA SER A 193 -49.20 -19.16 6.49
C SER A 193 -47.77 -19.41 6.90
N THR A 194 -46.85 -19.47 5.94
CA THR A 194 -45.48 -19.92 6.18
C THR A 194 -44.54 -18.75 6.47
N LEU A 195 -44.47 -17.74 5.60
CA LEU A 195 -43.61 -16.57 5.80
C LEU A 195 -44.07 -15.66 6.94
N SER A 196 -45.37 -15.65 7.24
CA SER A 196 -45.95 -14.86 8.32
C SER A 196 -45.87 -15.53 9.69
N ASP A 197 -45.28 -16.72 9.80
CA ASP A 197 -45.11 -17.41 11.08
C ASP A 197 -44.11 -16.67 11.99
N PRO A 198 -44.48 -16.32 13.25
CA PRO A 198 -43.61 -15.57 14.15
C PRO A 198 -42.25 -16.21 14.44
N ASN A 199 -42.21 -17.54 14.58
CA ASN A 199 -40.97 -18.24 14.91
C ASN A 199 -40.00 -18.21 13.72
N LEU A 200 -40.53 -18.43 12.51
CA LEU A 200 -39.74 -18.30 11.29
C LEU A 200 -39.23 -16.86 11.10
N MET A 201 -40.09 -15.86 11.30
CA MET A 201 -39.71 -14.45 11.16
C MET A 201 -38.57 -14.06 12.09
N GLU A 202 -38.67 -14.42 13.38
CA GLU A 202 -37.63 -14.15 14.36
C GLU A 202 -36.30 -14.81 13.97
N TYR A 203 -36.35 -16.08 13.58
CA TYR A 203 -35.17 -16.84 13.16
C TYR A 203 -34.49 -16.26 11.91
N VAL A 204 -35.26 -15.85 10.91
CA VAL A 204 -34.73 -15.24 9.67
C VAL A 204 -34.11 -13.89 9.99
N ASN A 205 -34.80 -13.03 10.72
CA ASN A 205 -34.33 -11.68 11.03
C ASN A 205 -33.05 -11.68 11.90
N SER A 206 -32.88 -12.67 12.79
CA SER A 206 -31.69 -12.76 13.64
C SER A 206 -30.47 -13.31 12.91
N ASN A 207 -30.64 -14.29 12.01
CA ASN A 207 -29.54 -15.08 11.48
C ASN A 207 -29.11 -14.70 10.05
N MET A 208 -29.98 -14.04 9.28
CA MET A 208 -29.73 -13.83 7.86
C MET A 208 -30.32 -12.52 7.34
N VAL A 209 -29.83 -12.09 6.17
CA VAL A 209 -30.41 -10.99 5.41
C VAL A 209 -31.49 -11.57 4.52
N PHE A 210 -32.72 -11.09 4.64
CA PHE A 210 -33.83 -11.53 3.79
C PHE A 210 -34.01 -10.56 2.62
N TRP A 211 -33.99 -11.06 1.39
CA TRP A 211 -34.21 -10.28 0.19
C TRP A 211 -35.25 -10.96 -0.67
N GLY A 212 -36.15 -10.18 -1.28
CA GLY A 212 -37.20 -10.73 -2.13
C GLY A 212 -37.51 -9.84 -3.32
N CYS A 213 -37.94 -10.46 -4.42
CA CYS A 213 -38.39 -9.75 -5.60
C CYS A 213 -39.38 -10.58 -6.41
N SER A 214 -40.28 -9.92 -7.13
CA SER A 214 -41.19 -10.58 -8.05
C SER A 214 -40.51 -10.91 -9.38
N VAL A 215 -40.69 -12.12 -9.89
CA VAL A 215 -40.14 -12.59 -11.18
C VAL A 215 -40.76 -11.89 -12.38
N THR A 216 -41.86 -11.16 -12.19
CA THR A 216 -42.46 -10.30 -13.22
C THR A 216 -41.66 -9.02 -13.46
N THR A 217 -40.83 -8.60 -12.49
CA THR A 217 -39.95 -7.43 -12.61
C THR A 217 -38.65 -7.77 -13.32
N ALA A 218 -37.95 -6.77 -13.84
CA ALA A 218 -36.70 -7.01 -14.56
C ALA A 218 -35.59 -7.50 -13.64
N GLU A 219 -35.50 -6.96 -12.41
CA GLU A 219 -34.53 -7.42 -11.41
C GLU A 219 -34.84 -8.86 -10.96
N GLY A 220 -36.09 -9.15 -10.61
CA GLY A 220 -36.49 -10.50 -10.20
C GLY A 220 -36.27 -11.54 -11.29
N TYR A 221 -36.63 -11.25 -12.54
CA TYR A 221 -36.38 -12.14 -13.67
C TYR A 221 -34.88 -12.42 -13.88
N ARG A 222 -34.02 -11.41 -13.75
CA ARG A 222 -32.56 -11.60 -13.86
C ARG A 222 -32.02 -12.53 -12.77
N VAL A 223 -32.50 -12.37 -11.54
CA VAL A 223 -32.09 -13.22 -10.40
C VAL A 223 -32.62 -14.63 -10.57
N SER A 224 -33.85 -14.79 -11.07
CA SER A 224 -34.44 -16.08 -11.44
C SER A 224 -33.52 -16.83 -12.42
N GLN A 225 -33.16 -16.22 -13.56
CA GLN A 225 -32.27 -16.84 -14.54
C GLN A 225 -30.89 -17.22 -13.97
N ALA A 226 -30.39 -16.47 -12.98
CA ALA A 226 -29.13 -16.78 -12.31
C ALA A 226 -29.23 -17.98 -11.34
N LEU A 227 -30.35 -18.08 -10.60
CA LEU A 227 -30.57 -19.14 -9.62
C LEU A 227 -31.12 -20.43 -10.26
N ARG A 228 -31.70 -20.33 -11.47
CA ARG A 228 -32.33 -21.41 -12.24
C ARG A 228 -33.42 -22.13 -11.44
N GLU A 229 -34.45 -21.38 -11.06
CA GLU A 229 -35.61 -21.90 -10.36
C GLU A 229 -36.43 -22.86 -11.25
N ASN A 230 -36.98 -23.93 -10.64
CA ASN A 230 -37.83 -24.89 -11.36
C ASN A 230 -39.28 -24.91 -10.85
N ALA A 231 -39.54 -24.46 -9.61
CA ALA A 231 -40.86 -24.44 -9.00
C ALA A 231 -41.00 -23.28 -8.01
N TYR A 232 -42.25 -22.88 -7.72
CA TYR A 232 -42.59 -21.82 -6.77
C TYR A 232 -43.46 -22.37 -5.63
N PRO A 233 -43.42 -21.76 -4.43
CA PRO A 233 -42.50 -20.70 -3.99
C PRO A 233 -41.03 -21.18 -3.99
N PHE A 234 -40.10 -20.26 -4.26
CA PHE A 234 -38.66 -20.54 -4.35
C PHE A 234 -37.87 -19.70 -3.35
N LEU A 235 -37.05 -20.37 -2.54
CA LEU A 235 -36.08 -19.78 -1.64
C LEU A 235 -34.68 -20.32 -1.92
N ALA A 236 -33.70 -19.42 -1.97
CA ALA A 236 -32.28 -19.79 -2.07
C ALA A 236 -31.49 -19.22 -0.89
N LEU A 237 -30.71 -20.08 -0.24
CA LEU A 237 -29.76 -19.67 0.80
C LEU A 237 -28.38 -19.51 0.20
N ILE A 238 -27.78 -18.33 0.37
CA ILE A 238 -26.48 -17.95 -0.16
C ILE A 238 -25.55 -17.62 1.01
N VAL A 239 -24.30 -18.07 0.94
CA VAL A 239 -23.27 -17.78 1.95
C VAL A 239 -21.92 -17.52 1.29
N LEU A 240 -21.06 -16.79 2.01
CA LEU A 240 -19.66 -16.60 1.63
C LEU A 240 -18.88 -17.91 1.88
N ARG A 241 -18.30 -18.45 0.82
CA ARG A 241 -17.40 -19.60 0.83
C ARG A 241 -16.16 -19.29 -0.01
N ASP A 242 -14.97 -19.47 0.56
CA ASP A 242 -13.69 -19.26 -0.13
C ASP A 242 -13.63 -17.89 -0.85
N GLY A 243 -14.13 -16.83 -0.19
CA GLY A 243 -14.18 -15.46 -0.73
C GLY A 243 -15.27 -15.17 -1.76
N ARG A 244 -16.09 -16.16 -2.14
CA ARG A 244 -17.17 -16.04 -3.14
C ARG A 244 -18.54 -16.32 -2.53
N MET A 245 -19.56 -15.58 -2.99
CA MET A 245 -20.94 -15.85 -2.62
C MET A 245 -21.46 -17.04 -3.42
N THR A 246 -21.91 -18.09 -2.72
CA THR A 246 -22.35 -19.35 -3.32
C THR A 246 -23.72 -19.76 -2.79
N VAL A 247 -24.56 -20.33 -3.66
CA VAL A 247 -25.86 -20.89 -3.29
C VAL A 247 -25.61 -22.24 -2.63
N VAL A 248 -26.10 -22.41 -1.41
CA VAL A 248 -25.90 -23.64 -0.63
C VAL A 248 -27.19 -24.39 -0.35
N GLY A 249 -28.32 -23.69 -0.32
CA GLY A 249 -29.64 -24.29 -0.17
C GLY A 249 -30.57 -23.81 -1.26
N ARG A 250 -31.41 -24.71 -1.75
CA ARG A 250 -32.58 -24.40 -2.59
C ARG A 250 -33.78 -25.10 -1.99
N LEU A 251 -34.82 -24.34 -1.72
CA LEU A 251 -36.05 -24.80 -1.11
C LEU A 251 -37.16 -24.44 -2.10
N GLU A 252 -37.71 -25.45 -2.74
CA GLU A 252 -38.69 -25.30 -3.83
C GLU A 252 -40.02 -25.93 -3.40
N GLY A 253 -41.12 -25.24 -3.68
CA GLY A 253 -42.48 -25.72 -3.46
C GLY A 253 -43.07 -25.37 -2.07
N PRO A 254 -44.35 -25.68 -1.86
CA PRO A 254 -45.05 -25.37 -0.63
C PRO A 254 -44.44 -26.13 0.55
N SER A 255 -44.10 -25.39 1.61
CA SER A 255 -43.55 -25.94 2.85
C SER A 255 -44.31 -25.39 4.06
N SER A 256 -44.48 -26.22 5.08
CA SER A 256 -44.97 -25.76 6.39
C SER A 256 -43.89 -24.95 7.12
N PRO A 257 -44.26 -24.01 8.02
CA PRO A 257 -43.30 -23.16 8.73
C PRO A 257 -42.26 -23.98 9.53
N ASP A 258 -42.69 -25.06 10.18
CA ASP A 258 -41.80 -25.93 10.96
C ASP A 258 -40.79 -26.68 10.07
N GLN A 259 -41.25 -27.18 8.91
CA GLN A 259 -40.38 -27.84 7.94
C GLN A 259 -39.36 -26.86 7.36
N LEU A 260 -39.81 -25.66 6.98
CA LEU A 260 -38.95 -24.63 6.42
C LEU A 260 -37.89 -24.19 7.45
N THR A 261 -38.30 -23.95 8.70
CA THR A 261 -37.39 -23.61 9.79
C THR A 261 -36.35 -24.71 10.03
N THR A 262 -36.78 -25.97 10.09
CA THR A 262 -35.89 -27.12 10.29
C THR A 262 -34.87 -27.25 9.14
N GLN A 263 -35.33 -27.08 7.89
CA GLN A 263 -34.45 -27.13 6.72
C GLN A 263 -33.45 -25.97 6.70
N LEU A 264 -33.89 -24.74 7.01
CA LEU A 264 -33.00 -23.59 7.11
C LEU A 264 -31.98 -23.74 8.24
N GLN A 265 -32.39 -24.25 9.40
CA GLN A 265 -31.48 -24.53 10.52
C GLN A 265 -30.42 -25.57 10.16
N ALA A 266 -30.80 -26.65 9.46
CA ALA A 266 -29.85 -27.64 8.97
C ALA A 266 -28.84 -27.03 8.00
N LEU A 267 -29.31 -26.27 7.00
CA LEU A 267 -28.44 -25.61 6.02
C LEU A 267 -27.49 -24.59 6.65
N VAL A 268 -27.97 -23.81 7.63
CA VAL A 268 -27.14 -22.85 8.37
C VAL A 268 -26.07 -23.57 9.17
N ARG A 269 -26.45 -24.58 9.97
CA ARG A 269 -25.51 -25.35 10.80
C ARG A 269 -24.41 -26.00 9.96
N ASP A 270 -24.77 -26.57 8.81
CA ASP A 270 -23.82 -27.28 7.96
C ASP A 270 -22.81 -26.33 7.28
N ASN A 271 -23.09 -25.02 7.22
CA ASN A 271 -22.27 -24.03 6.53
C ASN A 271 -21.73 -22.91 7.41
N GLU A 272 -22.10 -22.87 8.68
CA GLU A 272 -21.66 -21.86 9.64
C GLU A 272 -20.13 -21.83 9.78
N ALA A 273 -19.47 -22.98 9.65
CA ALA A 273 -18.02 -23.09 9.68
C ALA A 273 -17.33 -22.15 8.67
N HIS A 274 -17.90 -21.96 7.48
CA HIS A 274 -17.34 -21.05 6.47
C HIS A 274 -17.39 -19.58 6.92
N LEU A 275 -18.44 -19.17 7.63
CA LEU A 275 -18.54 -17.82 8.19
C LEU A 275 -17.59 -17.63 9.37
N VAL A 276 -17.41 -18.66 10.20
CA VAL A 276 -16.45 -18.63 11.32
C VAL A 276 -15.03 -18.43 10.81
N VAL A 277 -14.62 -19.18 9.77
CA VAL A 277 -13.31 -19.02 9.13
C VAL A 277 -13.16 -17.60 8.55
N ALA A 278 -14.16 -17.11 7.82
CA ALA A 278 -14.12 -15.76 7.24
C ALA A 278 -14.04 -14.65 8.31
N ARG A 279 -14.70 -14.82 9.46
CA ARG A 279 -14.62 -13.90 10.60
C ARG A 279 -13.24 -13.92 11.25
N ALA A 280 -12.66 -15.11 11.43
CA ALA A 280 -11.32 -15.27 11.96
C ALA A 280 -10.27 -14.61 11.06
N GLU A 281 -10.33 -14.84 9.74
CA GLU A 281 -9.43 -14.19 8.78
C GLU A 281 -9.56 -12.66 8.79
N ARG A 282 -10.79 -12.13 8.89
CA ARG A 282 -11.02 -10.69 8.97
C ARG A 282 -10.39 -10.12 10.24
N GLN A 283 -10.60 -10.78 11.38
CA GLN A 283 -10.04 -10.35 12.66
C GLN A 283 -8.51 -10.40 12.64
N GLU A 284 -7.92 -11.44 12.04
CA GLU A 284 -6.46 -11.55 11.88
C GLU A 284 -5.89 -10.40 11.03
N ARG A 285 -6.55 -10.06 9.92
CA ARG A 285 -6.16 -8.92 9.08
C ARG A 285 -6.27 -7.59 9.82
N GLU A 286 -7.33 -7.40 10.58
CA GLU A 286 -7.54 -6.20 11.39
C GLU A 286 -6.48 -6.07 12.49
N LEU A 287 -6.16 -7.18 13.19
CA LEU A 287 -5.08 -7.21 14.19
C LEU A 287 -3.71 -6.94 13.57
N THR A 288 -3.42 -7.53 12.41
CA THR A 288 -2.16 -7.32 11.68
C THR A 288 -2.04 -5.86 11.23
N ALA A 289 -3.12 -5.27 10.74
CA ALA A 289 -3.14 -3.86 10.35
C ALA A 289 -2.94 -2.93 11.55
N ALA A 290 -3.59 -3.21 12.68
CA ALA A 290 -3.42 -2.45 13.91
C ALA A 290 -1.98 -2.54 14.45
N LEU A 291 -1.36 -3.73 14.43
CA LEU A 291 0.02 -3.91 14.86
C LEU A 291 1.00 -3.13 13.98
N ARG A 292 0.80 -3.12 12.66
CA ARG A 292 1.63 -2.32 11.73
C ARG A 292 1.48 -0.83 11.99
N LEU A 293 0.26 -0.35 12.19
CA LEU A 293 0.02 1.05 12.51
C LEU A 293 0.73 1.47 13.80
N GLN A 294 0.65 0.63 14.84
CA GLN A 294 1.34 0.89 16.10
C GLN A 294 2.88 0.91 15.92
N GLN A 295 3.43 -0.03 15.14
CA GLN A 295 4.87 -0.04 14.82
C GLN A 295 5.31 1.20 14.04
N ASP A 296 4.50 1.66 13.10
CA ASP A 296 4.78 2.87 12.32
C ASP A 296 4.74 4.12 13.21
N GLU A 297 3.80 4.20 14.16
CA GLU A 297 3.72 5.29 15.15
C GLU A 297 4.96 5.31 16.06
N ASP A 298 5.33 4.17 16.64
CA ASP A 298 6.50 4.03 17.51
C ASP A 298 7.79 4.38 16.75
N TYR A 299 7.91 3.95 15.49
CA TYR A 299 9.04 4.28 14.63
C TYR A 299 9.11 5.78 14.33
N GLN A 300 7.98 6.42 14.04
CA GLN A 300 7.92 7.87 13.82
C GLN A 300 8.27 8.66 15.07
N GLU A 301 7.90 8.18 16.26
CA GLU A 301 8.31 8.79 17.53
C GLU A 301 9.81 8.67 17.76
N SER A 302 10.39 7.47 17.56
CA SER A 302 11.83 7.26 17.66
C SER A 302 12.60 8.13 16.68
N LEU A 303 12.13 8.22 15.43
CA LEU A 303 12.76 9.05 14.40
C LEU A 303 12.75 10.54 14.78
N ARG A 304 11.63 11.04 15.32
CA ARG A 304 11.54 12.42 15.81
C ARG A 304 12.50 12.68 16.97
N ALA A 305 12.59 11.74 17.92
CA ALA A 305 13.51 11.86 19.06
C ALA A 305 14.97 11.87 18.61
N ASP A 306 15.35 11.02 17.65
CA ASP A 306 16.70 10.98 17.10
C ASP A 306 17.05 12.26 16.32
N GLN A 307 16.12 12.76 15.49
CA GLN A 307 16.27 14.04 14.78
C GLN A 307 16.42 15.23 15.75
N GLU A 308 15.62 15.28 16.82
CA GLU A 308 15.73 16.36 17.81
C GLU A 308 17.07 16.29 18.56
N LYS A 309 17.53 15.08 18.90
CA LYS A 309 18.82 14.86 19.56
C LYS A 309 19.99 15.24 18.66
N GLU A 310 19.91 14.92 17.38
CA GLU A 310 20.91 15.33 16.39
C GLU A 310 20.93 16.85 16.22
N ARG A 311 19.76 17.48 16.10
CA ARG A 311 19.63 18.95 16.04
C ARG A 311 20.23 19.63 17.27
N LYS A 312 19.97 19.13 18.48
CA LYS A 312 20.56 19.65 19.71
C LYS A 312 22.08 19.49 19.73
N ARG A 313 22.60 18.32 19.36
CA ARG A 313 24.05 18.07 19.26
C ARG A 313 24.72 18.99 18.24
N GLN A 314 24.07 19.27 17.12
CA GLN A 314 24.61 20.16 16.11
C GLN A 314 24.62 21.61 16.60
N GLN A 315 23.53 22.07 17.24
CA GLN A 315 23.49 23.40 17.86
C GLN A 315 24.56 23.57 18.94
N GLU A 316 24.75 22.57 19.80
CA GLU A 316 25.81 22.59 20.82
C GLU A 316 27.21 22.68 20.18
N ARG A 317 27.47 21.95 19.10
CA ARG A 317 28.75 22.02 18.36
C ARG A 317 28.97 23.39 17.73
N GLU A 318 27.95 23.93 17.06
CA GLU A 318 28.02 25.26 16.45
C GLU A 318 28.21 26.36 17.51
N GLU A 319 27.62 26.23 18.69
CA GLU A 319 27.84 27.15 19.80
C GLU A 319 29.26 27.05 20.37
N VAL A 320 29.81 25.84 20.51
CA VAL A 320 31.20 25.64 20.93
C VAL A 320 32.16 26.22 19.89
N GLU A 321 31.97 25.91 18.61
CA GLU A 321 32.80 26.44 17.52
C GLU A 321 32.72 27.98 17.44
N ARG A 322 31.53 28.56 17.63
CA ARG A 322 31.36 30.02 17.67
C ARG A 322 32.10 30.64 18.85
N LYS A 323 32.01 30.04 20.04
CA LYS A 323 32.75 30.49 21.23
C LYS A 323 34.26 30.38 21.03
N GLU A 324 34.75 29.28 20.46
CA GLU A 324 36.17 29.10 20.14
C GLU A 324 36.65 30.12 19.10
N LEU A 325 35.85 30.43 18.08
CA LEU A 325 36.18 31.44 17.09
C LEU A 325 36.22 32.84 17.71
N GLU A 326 35.25 33.18 18.55
CA GLU A 326 35.21 34.45 19.28
C GLU A 326 36.41 34.59 20.26
N GLU A 327 36.80 33.50 20.93
CA GLU A 327 37.98 33.48 21.80
C GLU A 327 39.27 33.68 20.99
N LYS A 328 39.45 32.95 19.88
CA LYS A 328 40.60 33.11 18.97
C LYS A 328 40.69 34.53 18.41
N GLN A 329 39.56 35.11 17.99
CA GLN A 329 39.54 36.49 17.49
C GLN A 329 39.96 37.49 18.57
N LYS A 330 39.47 37.33 19.81
CA LYS A 330 39.88 38.18 20.94
C LYS A 330 41.38 38.03 21.23
N GLU A 331 41.92 36.82 21.18
CA GLU A 331 43.36 36.58 21.36
C GLU A 331 44.18 37.23 20.24
N GLU A 332 43.79 37.08 18.98
CA GLU A 332 44.43 37.71 17.83
C GLU A 332 44.40 39.25 17.94
N ASP A 333 43.26 39.83 18.30
CA ASP A 333 43.12 41.28 18.47
C ASP A 333 43.99 41.81 19.61
N GLN A 334 44.05 41.08 20.73
CA GLN A 334 44.97 41.42 21.83
C GLN A 334 46.43 41.34 21.40
N GLN A 335 46.80 40.35 20.58
CA GLN A 335 48.15 40.20 20.08
C GLN A 335 48.51 41.35 19.12
N ARG A 336 47.61 41.70 18.19
CA ARG A 336 47.78 42.85 17.28
C ARG A 336 47.96 44.14 18.05
N GLN A 337 47.14 44.41 19.06
CA GLN A 337 47.28 45.59 19.91
C GLN A 337 48.63 45.63 20.63
N LYS A 338 49.10 44.50 21.18
CA LYS A 338 50.42 44.42 21.81
C LYS A 338 51.56 44.69 20.82
N ASP A 339 51.47 44.15 19.60
CA ASP A 339 52.46 44.34 18.55
C ASP A 339 52.49 45.77 18.02
N ASP A 340 51.33 46.41 17.86
CA ASP A 340 51.21 47.82 17.47
C ASP A 340 51.83 48.74 18.54
N ILE A 341 51.53 48.49 19.81
CA ILE A 341 52.15 49.21 20.93
C ILE A 341 53.67 49.00 20.93
N ARG A 342 54.17 47.81 20.58
CA ARG A 342 55.61 47.52 20.49
C ARG A 342 56.28 48.26 19.33
N ARG A 343 55.63 48.33 18.17
CA ARG A 343 56.13 49.04 16.97
C ARG A 343 56.22 50.55 17.17
N LEU A 344 55.32 51.10 17.99
CA LEU A 344 55.24 52.53 18.28
C LEU A 344 56.19 53.01 19.37
N LYS A 345 56.96 52.12 20.04
CA LYS A 345 57.93 52.52 21.08
C LYS A 345 59.31 52.82 20.50
N VAL A 346 59.92 53.93 20.92
CA VAL A 346 61.32 54.30 20.66
C VAL A 346 62.04 54.43 22.00
N GLU A 347 63.15 53.71 22.16
CA GLU A 347 63.99 53.79 23.36
C GLU A 347 65.08 54.84 23.13
N MET A 348 65.26 55.73 24.09
CA MET A 348 66.21 56.84 24.04
C MET A 348 67.14 56.76 25.24
N VAL A 349 68.42 57.02 24.98
CA VAL A 349 69.48 57.00 25.98
C VAL A 349 70.21 58.33 25.96
N ASP A 350 69.98 59.16 26.98
CA ASP A 350 70.57 60.49 27.08
C ASP A 350 71.78 60.46 28.03
N ARG A 351 72.88 61.10 27.63
CA ARG A 351 74.08 61.27 28.47
C ARG A 351 74.21 62.71 28.90
N VAL A 352 74.15 62.94 30.21
CA VAL A 352 74.28 64.25 30.86
C VAL A 352 75.77 64.57 31.12
N PRO A 353 76.21 65.85 31.13
CA PRO A 353 77.63 66.22 31.23
C PRO A 353 78.38 65.63 32.43
N GLN A 354 77.68 65.32 33.53
CA GLN A 354 78.28 64.73 34.74
C GLN A 354 78.46 63.20 34.67
N GLY A 355 78.16 62.57 33.53
CA GLY A 355 78.40 61.14 33.28
C GLY A 355 77.21 60.21 33.55
N THR A 356 76.10 60.72 34.09
CA THR A 356 74.88 59.94 34.33
C THR A 356 74.16 59.62 33.01
N ARG A 357 73.76 58.36 32.84
CA ARG A 357 73.02 57.86 31.68
C ARG A 357 71.54 57.75 32.02
N LEU A 358 70.69 58.48 31.31
CA LEU A 358 69.23 58.42 31.43
C LEU A 358 68.67 57.52 30.34
N GLU A 359 67.77 56.61 30.69
CA GLU A 359 67.09 55.74 29.74
C GLU A 359 65.59 55.90 29.87
N ARG A 360 64.90 56.16 28.75
CA ARG A 360 63.43 56.22 28.72
C ARG A 360 62.89 55.77 27.37
N ARG A 361 61.70 55.18 27.40
CA ARG A 361 60.94 54.81 26.20
C ARG A 361 59.85 55.84 25.96
N PHE A 362 59.82 56.38 24.76
CA PHE A 362 58.82 57.32 24.27
C PHE A 362 57.98 56.66 23.17
N LEU A 363 56.75 57.13 22.99
CA LEU A 363 55.96 56.73 21.82
C LEU A 363 56.39 57.56 20.60
N LYS A 364 56.40 56.96 19.41
CA LYS A 364 56.76 57.63 18.14
C LYS A 364 55.93 58.89 17.87
N ILE A 365 54.67 58.85 18.30
CA ILE A 365 53.68 59.92 18.16
C ILE A 365 53.81 61.03 19.22
N GLU A 366 54.63 60.85 20.25
CA GLU A 366 54.87 61.88 21.26
C GLU A 366 55.77 62.99 20.68
N SER A 367 55.55 64.23 21.12
CA SER A 367 56.38 65.37 20.75
C SER A 367 57.76 65.29 21.41
N LEU A 368 58.80 65.79 20.73
CA LEU A 368 60.16 65.88 21.27
C LEU A 368 60.27 66.79 22.51
N SER A 369 59.24 67.58 22.84
CA SER A 369 59.19 68.34 24.09
C SER A 369 59.17 67.41 25.31
N SER A 370 58.59 66.21 25.17
CA SER A 370 58.59 65.21 26.23
C SER A 370 60.00 64.75 26.59
N LEU A 371 60.91 64.71 25.61
CA LEU A 371 62.34 64.45 25.82
C LEU A 371 63.00 65.61 26.58
N TYR A 372 62.75 66.85 26.16
CA TYR A 372 63.32 68.04 26.80
C TYR A 372 62.88 68.16 28.26
N TYR A 373 61.58 68.03 28.54
CA TYR A 373 61.08 68.07 29.92
C TYR A 373 61.58 66.89 30.76
N TYR A 374 61.78 65.71 30.16
CA TYR A 374 62.36 64.58 30.87
C TYR A 374 63.81 64.84 31.30
N ILE A 375 64.62 65.46 30.42
CA ILE A 375 66.00 65.83 30.73
C ILE A 375 66.03 67.00 31.73
N PHE A 376 65.21 68.04 31.53
CA PHE A 376 65.14 69.23 32.39
C PHE A 376 64.69 68.93 33.82
N CYS A 377 63.80 67.95 34.03
CA CYS A 377 63.38 67.55 35.36
C CYS A 377 64.44 66.71 36.10
N HIS A 378 65.57 66.36 35.47
CA HIS A 378 66.61 65.57 36.12
C HIS A 378 67.49 66.48 37.00
N PRO A 379 67.79 66.09 38.26
CA PRO A 379 68.53 66.95 39.19
C PRO A 379 69.94 67.34 38.70
N ASP A 380 70.55 66.52 37.84
CA ASP A 380 71.90 66.75 37.31
C ASP A 380 71.92 67.47 35.94
N SER A 381 70.76 67.93 35.42
CA SER A 381 70.71 68.63 34.13
C SER A 381 71.11 70.09 34.24
N PRO A 382 71.80 70.69 33.25
CA PRO A 382 72.09 72.13 33.22
C PRO A 382 70.80 72.95 33.08
N ASP A 383 70.82 74.21 33.52
CA ASP A 383 69.70 75.15 33.33
C ASP A 383 69.48 75.48 31.84
N ARG A 384 70.56 75.51 31.03
CA ARG A 384 70.50 75.65 29.57
C ARG A 384 71.35 74.58 28.89
N PHE A 385 70.70 73.69 28.15
CA PHE A 385 71.37 72.59 27.48
C PHE A 385 70.91 72.40 26.04
N GLN A 386 71.79 71.85 25.22
CA GLN A 386 71.50 71.44 23.85
C GLN A 386 71.65 69.93 23.69
N VAL A 387 70.63 69.28 23.14
CA VAL A 387 70.65 67.84 22.87
C VAL A 387 71.16 67.60 21.45
N THR A 388 72.19 66.76 21.32
CA THR A 388 72.83 66.43 20.04
C THR A 388 72.90 64.92 19.82
N THR A 389 72.71 64.49 18.58
CA THR A 389 72.96 63.11 18.15
C THR A 389 74.44 62.94 17.78
N ASN A 390 74.97 61.72 17.86
CA ASN A 390 76.37 61.43 17.49
C ASN A 390 76.54 61.21 15.96
N PHE A 391 75.62 60.48 15.33
CA PHE A 391 75.69 60.12 13.89
C PHE A 391 74.30 59.99 13.25
N PRO A 392 73.95 60.81 12.23
CA PRO A 392 74.63 62.05 11.85
C PRO A 392 74.59 63.04 13.03
N ARG A 393 75.63 63.87 13.18
CA ARG A 393 75.68 64.85 14.26
C ARG A 393 74.69 65.98 13.97
N GLN A 394 73.57 66.00 14.67
CA GLN A 394 72.50 66.95 14.48
C GLN A 394 71.97 67.42 15.84
N VAL A 395 71.60 68.69 15.90
CA VAL A 395 70.89 69.25 17.07
C VAL A 395 69.45 68.77 17.03
N VAL A 396 69.00 68.14 18.12
CA VAL A 396 67.61 67.72 18.28
C VAL A 396 66.79 68.94 18.71
N PRO A 397 65.80 69.40 17.91
CA PRO A 397 64.98 70.56 18.26
C PRO A 397 63.92 70.15 19.28
N CYS A 398 64.33 69.85 20.51
CA CYS A 398 63.44 69.39 21.58
C CYS A 398 62.97 70.51 22.53
N GLU A 399 63.64 71.67 22.52
CA GLU A 399 63.31 72.81 23.39
C GLU A 399 62.06 73.57 22.88
N PRO A 400 61.02 73.76 23.70
CA PRO A 400 59.83 74.53 23.32
C PRO A 400 60.12 76.04 23.41
N THR A 401 60.37 76.69 22.27
CA THR A 401 60.58 78.14 22.17
C THR A 401 59.25 78.87 21.87
N GLY A 402 59.12 80.17 22.20
CA GLY A 402 57.91 80.97 21.93
C GLY A 402 57.49 81.04 20.45
N SER A 403 58.40 80.78 19.50
CA SER A 403 58.13 80.66 18.06
C SER A 403 57.72 79.26 17.60
N ASN A 404 57.99 78.21 18.40
CA ASN A 404 57.58 76.83 18.13
C ASN A 404 57.21 76.11 19.45
N PRO A 405 55.96 76.29 19.95
CA PRO A 405 55.55 75.78 21.25
C PRO A 405 55.44 74.24 21.30
N GLN A 406 55.34 73.57 20.15
CA GLN A 406 55.37 72.11 20.04
C GLN A 406 56.45 71.68 19.04
N PRO A 407 57.61 71.20 19.51
CA PRO A 407 58.61 70.61 18.62
C PRO A 407 58.06 69.34 17.93
N PRO A 408 58.66 68.94 16.80
CA PRO A 408 58.17 67.80 16.01
C PRO A 408 58.13 66.50 16.82
N THR A 409 57.33 65.54 16.37
CA THR A 409 57.26 64.22 17.00
C THR A 409 58.53 63.39 16.76
N PHE A 410 58.77 62.38 17.60
CA PHE A 410 59.90 61.46 17.40
C PHE A 410 59.87 60.78 16.02
N GLU A 411 58.68 60.56 15.45
CA GLU A 411 58.48 60.03 14.10
C GLU A 411 58.86 61.03 12.99
N GLU A 412 58.43 62.28 13.12
CA GLU A 412 58.71 63.34 12.14
C GLU A 412 60.21 63.68 12.07
N PHE A 413 60.88 63.69 13.22
CA PHE A 413 62.32 63.95 13.29
C PHE A 413 63.16 62.71 12.91
N ARG A 414 62.54 61.52 12.79
CA ARG A 414 63.14 60.25 12.32
C ARG A 414 64.41 59.83 13.06
N LEU A 415 64.39 59.87 14.40
CA LEU A 415 65.49 59.30 15.18
C LEU A 415 65.50 57.77 15.08
N PRO A 416 66.68 57.14 14.91
CA PRO A 416 66.76 55.69 14.89
C PRO A 416 66.34 55.12 16.25
N PRO A 417 65.70 53.93 16.27
CA PRO A 417 65.36 53.26 17.52
C PRO A 417 66.65 52.96 18.31
N ARG A 418 66.65 53.28 19.62
CA ARG A 418 67.85 53.22 20.50
C ARG A 418 68.92 54.24 20.15
N SER A 419 68.52 55.47 19.82
CA SER A 419 69.48 56.54 19.61
C SER A 419 70.09 57.00 20.94
N MET A 420 71.40 57.22 20.92
CA MET A 420 72.14 57.81 22.03
C MET A 420 72.27 59.31 21.80
N LEU A 421 71.74 60.07 22.73
CA LEU A 421 71.75 61.52 22.69
C LEU A 421 72.73 62.06 23.73
N PHE A 422 73.35 63.18 23.40
CA PHE A 422 74.34 63.86 24.24
C PHE A 422 73.82 65.23 24.60
N VAL A 423 73.74 65.48 25.90
CA VAL A 423 73.35 66.76 26.46
C VAL A 423 74.61 67.59 26.64
N SER A 424 74.73 68.68 25.90
CA SER A 424 75.82 69.65 26.04
C SER A 424 75.31 70.82 26.87
N ASP A 425 76.08 71.22 27.88
CA ASP A 425 75.83 72.44 28.63
C ASP A 425 76.22 73.66 27.77
N LEU A 426 75.34 74.66 27.68
CA LEU A 426 75.57 75.87 26.89
C LEU A 426 76.16 77.02 27.71
N ASP A 427 76.19 76.87 29.04
CA ASP A 427 76.70 77.89 29.96
C ASP A 427 78.07 77.51 30.58
N ALA A 428 78.67 76.39 30.12
CA ALA A 428 79.94 75.82 30.62
C ALA A 428 81.22 76.32 29.92
#